data_AF-A0A0G1A1J7-F1
#
_entry.id   AF-A0A0G1A1J7-F1
#
_cell.length_a   1.000
_cell.length_b   1.000
_cell.length_c   1.000
_cell.angle_alpha   90.00
_cell.angle_beta   90.00
_cell.angle_gamma   90.00
#
_symmetry.space_group_name_H-M   'P 1'
#
loop_
_entity.id
_entity.type
_entity.pdbx_description
1 polymer ?
#
loop_
_entity_poly.entity_id
_entity_poly.type
_entity_poly.pdbx_seq_one_letter_code
_entity_poly.pdbx_strand_id
1 'polypeptide(L)'
;MTPASQEQLTNAQGKWKKYNRGSDHMPLVKSLQGHGTGWCTAGESTAKTQLEGGDFYVFYSLDPQGQPIVPRAAIRMQENNIAEVRGIGPDQNLDPYIGKVVQDKMAEFPDGNLYEKKSQDMQRLTALENKIKKNQELTRNELRFLYEIDATIQGFGYKTDPRIAELRGLRDPNADAPIAFDCEPVQIAWGQDEVKENTKAYIGPLFPNIFQKLKHMEYIYTKFPEGKIARSTIEIGGKTKAELEQEMTKQNIKVSDYAKFMLDSKDFVTAKKPDPADLVQLKVGDLGFSNTPTTDEIYRKIQELGLELCPAEVGPHYRLAYAD
;
A
#
# COMPACT_ATOMS: atom_id res chain seq x y z
N MET A 1 -27.43 -11.51 12.47
CA MET A 1 -26.49 -11.64 11.33
C MET A 1 -26.10 -10.26 10.82
N THR A 2 -24.92 -10.12 10.19
CA THR A 2 -24.46 -8.90 9.52
C THR A 2 -25.18 -8.72 8.17
N PRO A 3 -25.21 -7.49 7.62
CA PRO A 3 -25.69 -7.25 6.26
C PRO A 3 -24.83 -8.02 5.26
N ALA A 4 -25.49 -8.79 4.38
CA ALA A 4 -24.82 -9.54 3.32
C ALA A 4 -25.38 -9.22 1.93
N SER A 5 -26.64 -8.78 1.85
CA SER A 5 -27.23 -8.34 0.58
C SER A 5 -26.86 -6.90 0.26
N GLN A 6 -26.76 -6.61 -1.03
CA GLN A 6 -26.54 -5.26 -1.56
C GLN A 6 -27.57 -4.26 -1.00
N GLU A 7 -28.85 -4.62 -0.95
CA GLU A 7 -29.92 -3.74 -0.43
C GLU A 7 -29.67 -3.35 1.04
N GLN A 8 -29.37 -4.32 1.90
CA GLN A 8 -29.04 -4.06 3.31
C GLN A 8 -27.77 -3.22 3.45
N LEU A 9 -26.78 -3.44 2.57
CA LEU A 9 -25.52 -2.70 2.59
C LEU A 9 -25.72 -1.26 2.09
N THR A 10 -26.59 -1.00 1.12
CA THR A 10 -26.81 0.38 0.65
C THR A 10 -27.43 1.29 1.72
N ASN A 11 -28.17 0.73 2.69
CA ASN A 11 -28.67 1.49 3.82
C ASN A 11 -27.58 1.69 4.88
N ALA A 12 -26.85 2.81 4.78
CA ALA A 12 -25.82 3.20 5.73
C ALA A 12 -26.34 4.02 6.93
N GLN A 13 -27.67 4.15 7.11
CA GLN A 13 -28.22 4.84 8.27
C GLN A 13 -28.00 4.01 9.53
N GLY A 14 -27.73 4.69 10.65
CA GLY A 14 -27.41 4.03 11.90
C GLY A 14 -26.86 4.99 12.94
N LYS A 15 -26.29 4.43 14.00
CA LYS A 15 -25.71 5.21 15.10
C LYS A 15 -24.41 4.58 15.60
N TRP A 16 -23.46 5.43 15.92
CA TRP A 16 -22.30 5.06 16.72
C TRP A 16 -22.72 4.88 18.18
N LYS A 17 -22.30 3.77 18.78
CA LYS A 17 -22.41 3.55 20.23
C LYS A 17 -21.00 3.38 20.80
N LYS A 18 -20.74 4.14 21.87
CA LYS A 18 -19.50 4.09 22.64
C LYS A 18 -19.67 3.13 23.81
N TYR A 19 -18.66 2.30 24.02
CA TYR A 19 -18.46 1.46 25.20
C TYR A 19 -17.22 1.99 25.91
N ASN A 20 -17.38 2.44 27.15
CA ASN A 20 -16.34 3.17 27.86
C ASN A 20 -15.24 2.24 28.35
N ARG A 21 -14.00 2.73 28.33
CA ARG A 21 -12.86 2.06 28.96
C ARG A 21 -13.18 1.66 30.41
N GLY A 22 -12.88 0.41 30.77
CA GLY A 22 -13.09 -0.14 32.11
C GLY A 22 -14.56 -0.39 32.50
N SER A 23 -15.52 -0.19 31.59
CA SER A 23 -16.92 -0.54 31.83
C SER A 23 -17.16 -2.05 31.72
N ASP A 24 -18.34 -2.51 32.17
CA ASP A 24 -18.79 -3.89 31.94
C ASP A 24 -18.75 -4.21 30.45
N HIS A 25 -18.04 -5.28 30.07
CA HIS A 25 -17.85 -5.72 28.69
C HIS A 25 -19.05 -6.48 28.14
N MET A 26 -19.94 -6.99 28.99
CA MET A 26 -21.06 -7.83 28.55
C MET A 26 -22.05 -7.14 27.60
N PRO A 27 -22.39 -5.84 27.74
CA PRO A 27 -23.18 -5.13 26.75
C PRO A 27 -22.56 -5.10 25.34
N LEU A 28 -21.24 -5.02 25.23
CA LEU A 28 -20.52 -5.06 23.95
C LEU A 28 -20.59 -6.47 23.35
N VAL A 29 -20.29 -7.50 24.15
CA VAL A 29 -20.37 -8.91 23.74
C VAL A 29 -21.76 -9.24 23.22
N LYS A 30 -22.80 -8.92 24.01
CA LYS A 30 -24.21 -9.20 23.66
C LYS A 30 -24.65 -8.48 22.38
N SER A 31 -24.13 -7.28 22.11
CA SER A 31 -24.45 -6.54 20.89
C SER A 31 -23.78 -7.10 19.62
N LEU A 32 -22.77 -7.96 19.75
CA LEU A 32 -22.04 -8.55 18.62
C LEU A 32 -22.37 -10.03 18.40
N GLN A 33 -22.76 -10.72 19.46
CA GLN A 33 -23.07 -12.15 19.43
C GLN A 33 -24.17 -12.48 18.42
N GLY A 34 -23.96 -13.54 17.63
CA GLY A 34 -24.94 -13.98 16.62
C GLY A 34 -25.01 -13.10 15.36
N HIS A 35 -24.21 -12.04 15.25
CA HIS A 35 -24.12 -11.26 14.02
C HIS A 35 -23.15 -11.87 13.00
N GLY A 36 -22.15 -12.65 13.41
CA GLY A 36 -21.20 -13.25 12.46
C GLY A 36 -20.27 -12.20 11.83
N THR A 37 -19.87 -11.19 12.61
CA THR A 37 -18.99 -10.10 12.15
C THR A 37 -17.57 -10.56 11.82
N GLY A 38 -17.18 -11.76 12.27
CA GLY A 38 -15.78 -12.22 12.21
C GLY A 38 -14.87 -11.53 13.24
N TRP A 39 -15.40 -10.70 14.13
CA TRP A 39 -14.62 -9.99 15.14
C TRP A 39 -14.40 -10.85 16.38
N CYS A 40 -13.15 -10.96 16.82
CA CYS A 40 -12.80 -11.61 18.08
C CYS A 40 -13.47 -10.95 19.31
N THR A 41 -13.85 -9.67 19.22
CA THR A 41 -14.58 -8.92 20.27
C THR A 41 -15.95 -9.52 20.61
N ALA A 42 -16.51 -10.39 19.76
CA ALA A 42 -17.71 -11.15 20.14
C ALA A 42 -17.43 -12.17 21.26
N GLY A 43 -16.17 -12.48 21.56
CA GLY A 43 -15.74 -13.27 22.70
C GLY A 43 -15.51 -12.43 23.96
N GLU A 44 -15.94 -12.96 25.10
CA GLU A 44 -15.93 -12.25 26.39
C GLU A 44 -14.55 -11.76 26.82
N SER A 45 -13.56 -12.67 26.83
CA SER A 45 -12.18 -12.34 27.25
C SER A 45 -11.57 -11.23 26.39
N THR A 46 -11.79 -11.28 25.07
CA THR A 46 -11.30 -10.27 24.15
C THR A 46 -11.98 -8.93 24.35
N ALA A 47 -13.31 -8.89 24.50
CA ALA A 47 -14.03 -7.65 24.77
C ALA A 47 -13.56 -6.99 26.06
N LYS A 48 -13.35 -7.78 27.12
CA LYS A 48 -12.80 -7.31 28.39
C LYS A 48 -11.43 -6.67 28.22
N THR A 49 -10.47 -7.39 27.62
CA THR A 49 -9.11 -6.85 27.41
C THR A 49 -9.10 -5.60 26.52
N GLN A 50 -9.94 -5.52 25.50
CA GLN A 50 -10.02 -4.34 24.64
C GLN A 50 -10.57 -3.12 25.39
N LEU A 51 -11.58 -3.30 26.24
CA LEU A 51 -12.13 -2.23 27.08
C LEU A 51 -11.21 -1.86 28.26
N GLU A 52 -10.31 -2.73 28.70
CA GLU A 52 -9.23 -2.35 29.64
C GLU A 52 -8.23 -1.39 28.96
N GLY A 53 -7.94 -1.64 27.68
CA GLY A 53 -7.02 -0.86 26.86
C GLY A 53 -7.54 0.53 26.45
N GLY A 54 -8.82 0.66 26.14
CA GLY A 54 -9.40 1.93 25.68
C GLY A 54 -10.90 1.88 25.45
N ASP A 55 -11.47 2.99 25.01
CA ASP A 55 -12.87 3.03 24.56
C ASP A 55 -13.06 2.13 23.33
N PHE A 56 -14.28 1.63 23.14
CA PHE A 56 -14.66 0.85 21.97
C PHE A 56 -15.90 1.43 21.32
N TYR A 57 -15.85 1.65 20.01
CA TYR A 57 -16.97 2.20 19.26
C TYR A 57 -17.48 1.17 18.27
N VAL A 58 -18.79 1.03 18.17
CA VAL A 58 -19.42 0.22 17.12
C VAL A 58 -20.46 1.07 16.43
N PHE A 59 -20.41 1.08 15.11
CA PHE A 59 -21.49 1.60 14.30
C PHE A 59 -22.50 0.49 14.06
N TYR A 60 -23.74 0.77 14.45
CA TYR A 60 -24.88 -0.10 14.20
C TYR A 60 -25.78 0.51 13.14
N SER A 61 -25.92 -0.15 12.00
CA SER A 61 -26.91 0.21 11.00
C SER A 61 -28.32 -0.19 11.44
N LEU A 62 -29.32 0.44 10.84
CA LEU A 62 -30.72 0.10 11.08
C LEU A 62 -31.03 -1.31 10.57
N ASP A 63 -31.79 -2.07 11.37
CA ASP A 63 -32.46 -3.28 10.93
C ASP A 63 -33.73 -2.94 10.09
N PRO A 64 -34.44 -3.93 9.52
CA PRO A 64 -35.68 -3.68 8.79
C PRO A 64 -36.79 -3.00 9.62
N GLN A 65 -36.70 -3.02 10.96
CA GLN A 65 -37.62 -2.37 11.89
C GLN A 65 -37.15 -0.96 12.30
N GLY A 66 -36.05 -0.46 11.72
CA GLY A 66 -35.50 0.87 11.99
C GLY A 66 -34.71 0.96 13.29
N GLN A 67 -34.32 -0.16 13.90
CA GLN A 67 -33.51 -0.18 15.12
C GLN A 67 -32.01 -0.26 14.80
N PRO A 68 -31.15 0.60 15.39
CA PRO A 68 -29.72 0.60 15.14
C PRO A 68 -29.03 -0.52 15.93
N ILE A 69 -29.21 -1.77 15.51
CA ILE A 69 -28.71 -2.97 16.20
C ILE A 69 -27.80 -3.84 15.35
N VAL A 70 -27.61 -3.53 14.07
CA VAL A 70 -26.83 -4.38 13.16
C VAL A 70 -25.39 -3.86 13.05
N PRO A 71 -24.38 -4.52 13.65
CA PRO A 71 -23.01 -4.03 13.66
C PRO A 71 -22.40 -4.04 12.26
N ARG A 72 -21.66 -2.98 11.93
CA ARG A 72 -21.12 -2.77 10.57
C ARG A 72 -19.67 -2.31 10.53
N ALA A 73 -19.28 -1.47 11.48
CA ALA A 73 -17.90 -1.04 11.67
C ALA A 73 -17.58 -0.94 13.15
N ALA A 74 -16.32 -1.14 13.52
CA ALA A 74 -15.83 -0.98 14.87
C ALA A 74 -14.51 -0.20 14.89
N ILE A 75 -14.33 0.59 15.94
CA ILE A 75 -13.10 1.34 16.23
C ILE A 75 -12.67 0.93 17.63
N ARG A 76 -11.48 0.32 17.73
CA ARG A 76 -10.84 -0.03 18.99
C ARG A 76 -9.85 1.06 19.36
N MET A 77 -9.98 1.64 20.54
CA MET A 77 -8.99 2.57 21.06
C MET A 77 -7.94 1.85 21.91
N GLN A 78 -6.74 2.41 21.94
CA GLN A 78 -5.73 2.15 22.96
C GLN A 78 -5.43 3.49 23.62
N GLU A 79 -5.82 3.63 24.88
CA GLU A 79 -5.87 4.92 25.57
C GLU A 79 -6.69 5.93 24.76
N ASN A 80 -6.05 6.98 24.23
CA ASN A 80 -6.70 8.05 23.46
C ASN A 80 -6.48 7.93 21.94
N ASN A 81 -5.74 6.91 21.48
CA ASN A 81 -5.40 6.72 20.07
C ASN A 81 -6.18 5.57 19.44
N ILE A 82 -6.46 5.66 18.15
CA ILE A 82 -7.09 4.59 17.38
C ILE A 82 -6.07 3.47 17.21
N ALA A 83 -6.39 2.31 17.77
CA ALA A 83 -5.56 1.12 17.66
C ALA A 83 -5.95 0.25 16.46
N GLU A 84 -7.22 0.28 16.06
CA GLU A 84 -7.73 -0.51 14.95
C GLU A 84 -9.09 0.01 14.49
N VAL A 85 -9.32 0.01 13.17
CA VAL A 85 -10.63 0.24 12.56
C VAL A 85 -10.93 -0.97 11.67
N ARG A 86 -12.09 -1.58 11.86
CA ARG A 86 -12.48 -2.79 11.13
C ARG A 86 -13.94 -2.78 10.72
N GLY A 87 -14.24 -3.51 9.66
CA GLY A 87 -15.58 -3.72 9.17
C GLY A 87 -15.96 -5.20 9.11
N ILE A 88 -17.05 -5.46 8.40
CA ILE A 88 -17.65 -6.80 8.25
C ILE A 88 -17.32 -7.47 6.91
N GLY A 89 -16.46 -6.85 6.09
CA GLY A 89 -16.02 -7.38 4.81
C GLY A 89 -14.90 -8.44 4.95
N PRO A 90 -14.44 -9.01 3.82
CA PRO A 90 -13.32 -9.94 3.80
C PRO A 90 -12.07 -9.38 4.49
N ASP A 91 -11.38 -10.22 5.26
CA ASP A 91 -10.23 -9.85 6.11
C ASP A 91 -10.50 -8.64 7.04
N GLN A 92 -11.77 -8.46 7.43
CA GLN A 92 -12.28 -7.36 8.26
C GLN A 92 -12.16 -5.97 7.62
N ASN A 93 -12.11 -5.89 6.30
CA ASN A 93 -12.29 -4.62 5.58
C ASN A 93 -13.66 -3.98 5.86
N LEU A 94 -13.75 -2.67 5.61
CA LEU A 94 -15.04 -2.01 5.55
C LEU A 94 -15.85 -2.56 4.38
N ASP A 95 -17.17 -2.64 4.57
CA ASP A 95 -18.04 -2.86 3.43
C ASP A 95 -18.06 -1.61 2.51
N PRO A 96 -18.51 -1.74 1.25
CA PRO A 96 -18.38 -0.68 0.26
C PRO A 96 -19.11 0.64 0.60
N TYR A 97 -20.12 0.61 1.48
CA TYR A 97 -21.03 1.75 1.69
C TYR A 97 -20.83 2.47 3.02
N ILE A 98 -20.06 1.89 3.94
CA ILE A 98 -19.84 2.49 5.27
C ILE A 98 -18.60 3.39 5.36
N GLY A 99 -17.80 3.47 4.28
CA GLY A 99 -16.55 4.24 4.27
C GLY A 99 -16.71 5.70 4.69
N LYS A 100 -17.77 6.39 4.24
CA LYS A 100 -18.02 7.79 4.64
C LYS A 100 -18.40 7.92 6.12
N VAL A 101 -19.24 7.02 6.63
CA VAL A 101 -19.64 7.01 8.05
C VAL A 101 -18.43 6.82 8.96
N VAL A 102 -17.48 5.96 8.56
CA VAL A 102 -16.22 5.76 9.28
C VAL A 102 -15.34 7.00 9.16
N GLN A 103 -15.16 7.56 7.96
CA GLN A 103 -14.37 8.79 7.74
C GLN A 103 -14.85 9.95 8.62
N ASP A 104 -16.15 10.20 8.64
CA ASP A 104 -16.74 11.27 9.46
C ASP A 104 -16.48 11.04 10.95
N LYS A 105 -16.48 9.77 11.38
CA LYS A 105 -16.15 9.40 12.76
C LYS A 105 -14.65 9.56 13.07
N MET A 106 -13.76 9.30 12.11
CA MET A 106 -12.32 9.48 12.28
C MET A 106 -11.96 10.93 12.62
N ALA A 107 -12.66 11.91 12.05
CA ALA A 107 -12.43 13.33 12.30
C ALA A 107 -12.64 13.75 13.77
N GLU A 108 -13.28 12.92 14.59
CA GLU A 108 -13.44 13.16 16.03
C GLU A 108 -12.21 12.76 16.87
N PHE A 109 -11.23 12.07 16.29
CA PHE A 109 -10.06 11.54 17.01
C PHE A 109 -8.77 12.29 16.65
N PRO A 110 -7.83 12.45 17.60
CA PRO A 110 -6.59 13.21 17.38
C PRO A 110 -5.70 12.61 16.29
N ASP A 111 -5.71 11.28 16.15
CA ASP A 111 -4.94 10.52 15.16
C ASP A 111 -5.79 10.05 13.97
N GLY A 112 -7.02 10.55 13.83
CA GLY A 112 -7.94 10.20 12.75
C GLY A 112 -7.41 10.49 11.34
N ASN A 113 -6.60 11.53 11.18
CA ASN A 113 -5.99 11.90 9.90
C ASN A 113 -5.08 10.80 9.34
N LEU A 114 -4.52 9.92 10.18
CA LEU A 114 -3.72 8.78 9.73
C LEU A 114 -4.54 7.76 8.91
N TYR A 115 -5.88 7.81 9.01
CA TYR A 115 -6.82 6.90 8.35
C TYR A 115 -7.54 7.55 7.16
N GLU A 116 -7.23 8.80 6.83
CA GLU A 116 -7.87 9.53 5.75
C GLU A 116 -7.62 8.86 4.39
N LYS A 117 -6.36 8.50 4.11
CA LYS A 117 -5.99 7.81 2.86
C LYS A 117 -6.77 6.50 2.69
N LYS A 118 -6.86 5.68 3.75
CA LYS A 118 -7.64 4.43 3.74
C LYS A 118 -9.10 4.68 3.39
N SER A 119 -9.70 5.72 3.98
CA SER A 119 -11.08 6.09 3.71
C SER A 119 -11.30 6.54 2.27
N GLN A 120 -10.43 7.40 1.75
CA GLN A 120 -10.49 7.90 0.38
C GLN A 120 -10.29 6.78 -0.65
N ASP A 121 -9.30 5.91 -0.42
CA ASP A 121 -9.00 4.76 -1.26
C ASP A 121 -10.20 3.79 -1.34
N MET A 122 -10.81 3.45 -0.20
CA MET A 122 -11.98 2.56 -0.18
C MET A 122 -13.20 3.17 -0.88
N GLN A 123 -13.44 4.47 -0.72
CA GLN A 123 -14.52 5.16 -1.45
C GLN A 123 -14.27 5.13 -2.96
N ARG A 124 -13.04 5.40 -3.39
CA ARG A 124 -12.66 5.38 -4.80
C ARG A 124 -12.76 3.98 -5.40
N LEU A 125 -12.34 2.95 -4.66
CA LEU A 125 -12.47 1.56 -5.06
C LEU A 125 -13.94 1.14 -5.23
N THR A 126 -14.81 1.52 -4.30
CA THR A 126 -16.26 1.30 -4.43
C THR A 126 -16.85 2.04 -5.65
N ALA A 127 -16.43 3.28 -5.89
CA ALA A 127 -16.89 4.04 -7.05
C ALA A 127 -16.50 3.35 -8.37
N LEU A 128 -15.26 2.85 -8.46
CA LEU A 128 -14.78 2.07 -9.60
C LEU A 128 -15.55 0.77 -9.80
N GLU A 129 -15.77 0.02 -8.73
CA GLU A 129 -16.55 -1.22 -8.76
C GLU A 129 -17.94 -0.96 -9.36
N ASN A 130 -18.63 0.08 -8.91
CA ASN A 130 -19.94 0.46 -9.42
C ASN A 130 -19.91 0.89 -10.90
N LYS A 131 -18.84 1.55 -11.32
CA LYS A 131 -18.63 1.99 -12.70
C LYS A 131 -18.39 0.81 -13.63
N ILE A 132 -17.53 -0.13 -13.23
CA ILE A 132 -17.25 -1.37 -13.95
C ILE A 132 -18.51 -2.24 -14.05
N LYS A 133 -19.28 -2.39 -12.97
CA LYS A 133 -20.57 -3.13 -13.00
C LYS A 133 -21.59 -2.55 -13.98
N LYS A 134 -21.49 -1.26 -14.28
CA LYS A 134 -22.34 -0.56 -15.27
C LYS A 134 -21.72 -0.55 -16.69
N ASN A 135 -20.62 -1.27 -16.91
CA ASN A 135 -19.85 -1.30 -18.16
C ASN A 135 -19.43 0.11 -18.64
N GLN A 136 -19.13 1.01 -17.71
CA GLN A 136 -18.65 2.36 -18.04
C GLN A 136 -17.12 2.38 -18.15
N GLU A 137 -16.61 3.14 -19.12
CA GLU A 137 -15.16 3.28 -19.34
C GLU A 137 -14.47 4.01 -18.19
N LEU A 138 -13.28 3.53 -17.83
CA LEU A 138 -12.44 4.16 -16.81
C LEU A 138 -11.55 5.23 -17.43
N THR A 139 -11.46 6.36 -16.75
CA THR A 139 -10.55 7.47 -17.08
C THR A 139 -9.10 7.09 -16.75
N ARG A 140 -8.13 7.86 -17.29
CA ARG A 140 -6.71 7.72 -16.95
C ARG A 140 -6.47 7.64 -15.44
N ASN A 141 -6.99 8.60 -14.68
CA ASN A 141 -6.75 8.65 -13.23
C ASN A 141 -7.32 7.43 -12.52
N GLU A 142 -8.50 6.97 -12.93
CA GLU A 142 -9.16 5.77 -12.41
C GLU A 142 -8.35 4.50 -12.70
N LEU A 143 -7.81 4.36 -13.91
CA LEU A 143 -6.91 3.25 -14.26
C LEU A 143 -5.61 3.30 -13.46
N ARG A 144 -4.98 4.48 -13.33
CA ARG A 144 -3.76 4.64 -12.54
C ARG A 144 -3.95 4.27 -11.06
N PHE A 145 -5.12 4.56 -10.52
CA PHE A 145 -5.49 4.12 -9.18
C PHE A 145 -5.73 2.61 -9.12
N LEU A 146 -6.56 2.06 -10.00
CA LEU A 146 -6.87 0.63 -10.01
C LEU A 146 -5.60 -0.22 -10.16
N TYR A 147 -4.66 0.21 -11.01
CA TYR A 147 -3.37 -0.45 -11.24
C TYR A 147 -2.27 -0.04 -10.26
N GLU A 148 -2.57 0.78 -9.25
CA GLU A 148 -1.63 1.22 -8.22
C GLU A 148 -0.33 1.82 -8.80
N ILE A 149 -0.43 2.52 -9.94
CA ILE A 149 0.71 3.08 -10.65
C ILE A 149 1.39 4.19 -9.84
N ASP A 150 0.58 5.00 -9.17
CA ASP A 150 1.01 6.17 -8.39
C ASP A 150 1.26 5.82 -6.92
N ALA A 151 0.37 5.02 -6.33
CA ALA A 151 0.45 4.61 -4.93
C ALA A 151 -0.34 3.31 -4.72
N THR A 152 0.04 2.55 -3.71
CA THR A 152 -0.73 1.37 -3.25
C THR A 152 -2.07 1.81 -2.67
N ILE A 153 -3.12 1.07 -2.97
CA ILE A 153 -4.45 1.23 -2.37
C ILE A 153 -4.40 0.67 -0.94
N GLN A 154 -4.82 1.47 0.03
CA GLN A 154 -4.85 1.07 1.43
C GLN A 154 -6.28 0.80 1.90
N GLY A 155 -6.48 -0.37 2.51
CA GLY A 155 -7.73 -0.76 3.15
C GLY A 155 -7.67 -0.75 4.67
N PHE A 156 -8.79 -1.16 5.27
CA PHE A 156 -8.93 -1.31 6.72
C PHE A 156 -8.70 -2.75 7.19
N GLY A 157 -8.73 -3.72 6.28
CA GLY A 157 -8.42 -5.10 6.56
C GLY A 157 -6.92 -5.37 6.66
N TYR A 158 -6.60 -6.59 7.09
CA TYR A 158 -5.22 -7.03 7.32
C TYR A 158 -4.43 -7.32 6.03
N LYS A 159 -5.13 -7.53 4.92
CA LYS A 159 -4.56 -7.84 3.61
C LYS A 159 -5.03 -6.84 2.58
N THR A 160 -4.37 -6.85 1.42
CA THR A 160 -4.82 -6.14 0.22
C THR A 160 -6.29 -6.44 -0.05
N ASP A 161 -7.08 -5.40 -0.37
CA ASP A 161 -8.51 -5.56 -0.65
C ASP A 161 -8.69 -6.47 -1.88
N PRO A 162 -9.39 -7.61 -1.75
CA PRO A 162 -9.51 -8.60 -2.83
C PRO A 162 -10.19 -8.04 -4.08
N ARG A 163 -11.02 -7.00 -3.93
CA ARG A 163 -11.70 -6.35 -5.05
C ARG A 163 -10.70 -5.77 -6.05
N ILE A 164 -9.50 -5.38 -5.64
CA ILE A 164 -8.49 -4.86 -6.57
C ILE A 164 -8.15 -5.92 -7.63
N ALA A 165 -7.90 -7.15 -7.20
CA ALA A 165 -7.57 -8.26 -8.11
C ALA A 165 -8.80 -8.65 -8.95
N GLU A 166 -9.98 -8.72 -8.34
CA GLU A 166 -11.24 -9.02 -9.04
C GLU A 166 -11.53 -8.01 -10.16
N LEU A 167 -11.43 -6.71 -9.85
CA LEU A 167 -11.70 -5.63 -10.81
C LEU A 167 -10.66 -5.60 -11.93
N ARG A 168 -9.37 -5.81 -11.63
CA ARG A 168 -8.32 -5.94 -12.66
C ARG A 168 -8.58 -7.15 -13.56
N GLY A 169 -9.08 -8.25 -13.02
CA GLY A 169 -9.42 -9.46 -13.78
C GLY A 169 -10.55 -9.28 -14.81
N LEU A 170 -11.32 -8.20 -14.71
CA LEU A 170 -12.37 -7.82 -15.67
C LEU A 170 -11.87 -6.86 -16.76
N ARG A 171 -10.58 -6.52 -16.77
CA ARG A 171 -9.97 -5.53 -17.68
C ARG A 171 -8.98 -6.19 -18.63
N ASP A 172 -8.70 -5.49 -19.72
CA ASP A 172 -7.59 -5.81 -20.62
C ASP A 172 -6.42 -4.84 -20.35
N PRO A 173 -5.32 -5.31 -19.72
CA PRO A 173 -4.15 -4.48 -19.45
C PRO A 173 -3.52 -3.89 -20.71
N ASN A 174 -3.64 -4.54 -21.87
CA ASN A 174 -3.09 -4.05 -23.14
C ASN A 174 -3.87 -2.84 -23.66
N ALA A 175 -5.19 -2.82 -23.45
CA ALA A 175 -6.05 -1.69 -23.77
C ALA A 175 -5.90 -0.55 -22.75
N ASP A 176 -5.65 -0.88 -21.48
CA ASP A 176 -5.59 0.09 -20.40
C ASP A 176 -4.25 0.82 -20.27
N ALA A 177 -3.12 0.12 -20.52
CA ALA A 177 -1.79 0.70 -20.35
C ALA A 177 -1.56 2.00 -21.15
N PRO A 178 -1.97 2.11 -22.43
CA PRO A 178 -1.85 3.35 -23.20
C PRO A 178 -2.58 4.53 -22.54
N ILE A 179 -3.79 4.29 -22.04
CA ILE A 179 -4.62 5.30 -21.36
C ILE A 179 -3.98 5.71 -20.03
N ALA A 180 -3.52 4.73 -19.23
CA ALA A 180 -2.93 4.96 -17.92
C ALA A 180 -1.59 5.73 -18.01
N PHE A 181 -0.79 5.44 -19.04
CA PHE A 181 0.50 6.07 -19.31
C PHE A 181 0.41 7.34 -20.16
N ASP A 182 -0.77 7.66 -20.70
CA ASP A 182 -0.98 8.84 -21.55
C ASP A 182 -0.10 8.81 -22.81
N CYS A 183 -0.20 7.70 -23.53
CA CYS A 183 0.52 7.46 -24.76
C CYS A 183 -0.33 6.68 -25.76
N GLU A 184 0.04 6.76 -27.04
CA GLU A 184 -0.58 5.93 -28.07
C GLU A 184 -0.17 4.47 -27.90
N PRO A 185 -1.00 3.48 -28.26
CA PRO A 185 -0.65 2.07 -28.18
C PRO A 185 0.69 1.73 -28.86
N VAL A 186 0.98 2.39 -29.98
CA VAL A 186 2.24 2.21 -30.75
C VAL A 186 3.49 2.77 -30.04
N GLN A 187 3.31 3.55 -28.97
CA GLN A 187 4.39 4.09 -28.14
C GLN A 187 4.71 3.20 -26.93
N ILE A 188 4.01 2.06 -26.78
CA ILE A 188 4.36 1.01 -25.83
C ILE A 188 5.10 -0.09 -26.57
N ALA A 189 6.29 -0.43 -26.09
CA ALA A 189 7.01 -1.61 -26.56
C ALA A 189 6.71 -2.80 -25.62
N TRP A 190 6.21 -3.90 -26.18
CA TRP A 190 5.90 -5.13 -25.45
C TRP A 190 7.05 -6.16 -25.47
N GLY A 191 8.23 -5.69 -25.85
CA GLY A 191 9.44 -6.50 -26.01
C GLY A 191 10.58 -5.67 -26.58
N GLN A 192 11.80 -6.19 -26.54
CA GLN A 192 13.00 -5.47 -27.00
C GLN A 192 12.88 -5.07 -28.48
N ASP A 193 12.32 -5.94 -29.33
CA ASP A 193 12.23 -5.73 -30.77
C ASP A 193 11.22 -4.64 -31.18
N GLU A 194 10.36 -4.21 -30.25
CA GLU A 194 9.37 -3.16 -30.47
C GLU A 194 9.86 -1.78 -30.02
N VAL A 195 11.04 -1.70 -29.39
CA VAL A 195 11.61 -0.43 -28.93
C VAL A 195 12.00 0.45 -30.13
N LYS A 196 11.41 1.64 -30.17
CA LYS A 196 11.62 2.67 -31.19
C LYS A 196 11.99 3.99 -30.52
N GLU A 197 12.43 4.95 -31.32
CA GLU A 197 12.80 6.29 -30.84
C GLU A 197 11.63 7.01 -30.14
N ASN A 198 10.39 6.75 -30.53
CA ASN A 198 9.19 7.36 -29.95
C ASN A 198 8.52 6.52 -28.85
N THR A 199 9.14 5.43 -28.40
CA THR A 199 8.59 4.59 -27.33
C THR A 199 8.62 5.37 -26.01
N LYS A 200 7.50 5.38 -25.29
CA LYS A 200 7.32 6.07 -24.00
C LYS A 200 7.27 5.12 -22.81
N ALA A 201 6.86 3.87 -23.05
CA ALA A 201 6.76 2.84 -22.04
C ALA A 201 7.25 1.49 -22.57
N TYR A 202 7.86 0.71 -21.69
CA TYR A 202 8.33 -0.64 -21.96
C TYR A 202 7.67 -1.64 -21.01
N ILE A 203 7.09 -2.70 -21.56
CA ILE A 203 6.49 -3.80 -20.82
C ILE A 203 7.05 -5.12 -21.37
N GLY A 204 7.98 -5.75 -20.66
CA GLY A 204 8.53 -7.03 -21.10
C GLY A 204 9.78 -7.48 -20.35
N PRO A 205 10.36 -8.62 -20.76
CA PRO A 205 11.55 -9.18 -20.12
C PRO A 205 12.77 -8.25 -20.20
N LEU A 206 13.47 -8.05 -19.09
CA LEU A 206 14.69 -7.23 -19.08
C LEU A 206 15.75 -7.81 -20.02
N PHE A 207 16.45 -6.93 -20.75
CA PHE A 207 17.47 -7.29 -21.72
C PHE A 207 18.81 -6.55 -21.46
N PRO A 208 19.93 -6.99 -22.06
CA PRO A 208 21.22 -6.39 -21.80
C PRO A 208 21.28 -4.88 -22.08
N ASN A 209 21.80 -4.14 -21.08
CA ASN A 209 21.92 -2.67 -21.06
C ASN A 209 20.58 -1.92 -21.20
N ILE A 210 19.47 -2.52 -20.77
CA ILE A 210 18.13 -1.91 -20.86
C ILE A 210 18.07 -0.53 -20.19
N PHE A 211 18.68 -0.36 -19.02
CA PHE A 211 18.58 0.90 -18.26
C PHE A 211 19.38 2.04 -18.89
N GLN A 212 20.45 1.74 -19.63
CA GLN A 212 21.17 2.71 -20.44
C GLN A 212 20.39 3.06 -21.69
N LYS A 213 19.84 2.05 -22.38
CA LYS A 213 19.09 2.23 -23.63
C LYS A 213 17.76 2.96 -23.41
N LEU A 214 17.10 2.71 -22.27
CA LEU A 214 15.79 3.25 -21.92
C LEU A 214 15.88 4.33 -20.82
N LYS A 215 17.01 5.06 -20.74
CA LYS A 215 17.26 6.02 -19.67
C LYS A 215 16.13 7.05 -19.51
N HIS A 216 15.56 7.52 -20.62
CA HIS A 216 14.50 8.53 -20.67
C HIS A 216 13.08 8.00 -20.42
N MET A 217 12.86 6.68 -20.40
CA MET A 217 11.51 6.12 -20.26
C MET A 217 11.04 6.15 -18.83
N GLU A 218 9.86 6.70 -18.56
CA GLU A 218 9.28 6.72 -17.20
C GLU A 218 8.76 5.34 -16.77
N TYR A 219 8.13 4.61 -17.69
CA TYR A 219 7.41 3.38 -17.39
C TYR A 219 8.18 2.17 -17.93
N ILE A 220 8.81 1.41 -17.02
CA ILE A 220 9.47 0.13 -17.32
C ILE A 220 8.83 -0.93 -16.43
N TYR A 221 8.21 -1.93 -17.03
CA TYR A 221 7.56 -3.04 -16.35
C TYR A 221 8.09 -4.37 -16.90
N THR A 222 8.29 -5.36 -16.03
CA THR A 222 8.50 -6.74 -16.48
C THR A 222 7.19 -7.41 -16.90
N LYS A 223 6.07 -7.00 -16.29
CA LYS A 223 4.71 -7.46 -16.65
C LYS A 223 3.62 -6.54 -16.09
N PHE A 224 3.05 -5.63 -16.87
CA PHE A 224 2.02 -4.71 -16.39
C PHE A 224 0.74 -5.43 -15.89
N PRO A 225 0.15 -5.01 -14.76
CA PRO A 225 0.55 -3.90 -13.86
C PRO A 225 1.62 -4.25 -12.82
N GLU A 226 2.00 -5.52 -12.70
CA GLU A 226 3.06 -5.96 -11.79
C GLU A 226 4.49 -5.65 -12.32
N GLY A 227 5.51 -5.86 -11.49
CA GLY A 227 6.89 -5.78 -11.98
C GLY A 227 7.33 -4.40 -12.48
N LYS A 228 6.70 -3.32 -12.00
CA LYS A 228 7.19 -1.94 -12.19
C LYS A 228 8.61 -1.84 -11.66
N ILE A 229 9.54 -1.40 -12.49
CA ILE A 229 10.91 -1.14 -12.09
C ILE A 229 11.01 0.26 -11.48
N ALA A 230 11.33 0.33 -10.18
CA ALA A 230 11.55 1.59 -9.51
C ALA A 230 12.96 2.11 -9.81
N ARG A 231 13.03 3.40 -10.13
CA ARG A 231 14.29 4.12 -10.37
C ARG A 231 14.26 5.45 -9.64
N SER A 232 15.42 5.87 -9.18
CA SER A 232 15.59 7.11 -8.42
C SER A 232 17.00 7.63 -8.62
N THR A 233 17.19 8.94 -8.52
CA THR A 233 18.53 9.54 -8.49
C THR A 233 18.71 10.22 -7.13
N ILE A 234 19.81 9.91 -6.45
CA ILE A 234 20.18 10.56 -5.18
C ILE A 234 21.58 11.14 -5.27
N GLU A 235 21.87 12.16 -4.48
CA GLU A 235 23.24 12.67 -4.32
C GLU A 235 23.99 11.83 -3.26
N ILE A 236 25.12 11.24 -3.66
CA ILE A 236 26.05 10.53 -2.78
C ILE A 236 27.38 11.24 -2.68
N GLY A 237 28.21 10.88 -1.70
CA GLY A 237 29.52 11.50 -1.50
C GLY A 237 29.46 12.88 -0.86
N GLY A 238 30.63 13.49 -0.67
CA GLY A 238 30.78 14.80 -0.02
C GLY A 238 30.62 14.78 1.50
N LYS A 239 30.25 13.65 2.09
CA LYS A 239 30.11 13.46 3.54
C LYS A 239 31.01 12.32 4.01
N THR A 240 31.64 12.53 5.15
CA THR A 240 32.29 11.47 5.89
C THR A 240 31.25 10.59 6.59
N LYS A 241 31.65 9.38 6.96
CA LYS A 241 30.83 8.50 7.81
C LYS A 241 30.30 9.22 9.06
N ALA A 242 31.16 9.96 9.77
CA ALA A 242 30.78 10.64 11.01
C ALA A 242 29.70 11.72 10.76
N GLU A 243 29.77 12.43 9.63
CA GLU A 243 28.75 13.40 9.23
C GLU A 243 27.43 12.72 8.87
N LEU A 244 27.47 11.59 8.15
CA LEU A 244 26.27 10.80 7.85
C LEU A 244 25.57 10.31 9.12
N GLU A 245 26.32 9.78 10.10
CA GLU A 245 25.79 9.35 11.39
C GLU A 245 25.19 10.51 12.19
N GLN A 246 25.87 11.66 12.19
CA GLN A 246 25.38 12.85 12.86
C GLN A 246 24.08 13.36 12.22
N GLU A 247 23.97 13.34 10.91
CA GLU A 247 22.78 13.80 10.20
C GLU A 247 21.60 12.84 10.39
N MET A 248 21.84 11.52 10.34
CA MET A 248 20.81 10.53 10.65
C MET A 248 20.30 10.72 12.08
N THR A 249 21.20 10.97 13.04
CA THR A 249 20.83 11.25 14.43
C THR A 249 19.99 12.53 14.55
N LYS A 250 20.39 13.61 13.85
CA LYS A 250 19.62 14.88 13.82
C LYS A 250 18.21 14.70 13.26
N GLN A 251 18.03 13.80 12.30
CA GLN A 251 16.73 13.45 11.72
C GLN A 251 15.96 12.39 12.54
N ASN A 252 16.43 12.01 13.74
CA ASN A 252 15.87 10.94 14.57
C ASN A 252 15.78 9.57 13.87
N ILE A 253 16.63 9.33 12.86
CA ILE A 253 16.73 8.04 12.19
C ILE A 253 17.44 7.06 13.12
N LYS A 254 16.75 5.99 13.50
CA LYS A 254 17.30 4.94 14.36
C LYS A 254 18.18 4.01 13.53
N VAL A 255 19.47 4.01 13.81
CA VAL A 255 20.45 3.11 13.20
C VAL A 255 20.64 1.88 14.11
N SER A 256 20.36 0.69 13.57
CA SER A 256 20.53 -0.58 14.29
C SER A 256 22.01 -0.91 14.54
N ASP A 257 22.29 -1.79 15.50
CA ASP A 257 23.66 -2.18 15.81
C ASP A 257 24.34 -2.90 14.62
N TYR A 258 23.59 -3.66 13.82
CA TYR A 258 24.11 -4.23 12.57
C TYR A 258 24.46 -3.16 11.53
N ALA A 259 23.65 -2.11 11.40
CA ALA A 259 23.95 -1.01 10.49
C ALA A 259 25.20 -0.24 10.94
N LYS A 260 25.35 0.01 12.24
CA LYS A 260 26.58 0.60 12.80
C LYS A 260 27.80 -0.27 12.51
N PHE A 261 27.70 -1.59 12.73
CA PHE A 261 28.77 -2.53 12.41
C PHE A 261 29.20 -2.47 10.94
N MET A 262 28.24 -2.34 10.01
CA MET A 262 28.55 -2.15 8.59
C MET A 262 29.25 -0.80 8.32
N LEU A 263 28.82 0.29 8.96
CA LEU A 263 29.46 1.62 8.85
C LEU A 263 30.86 1.65 9.49
N ASP A 264 31.11 0.85 10.52
CA ASP A 264 32.41 0.67 11.19
C ASP A 264 33.41 -0.17 10.37
N SER A 265 32.95 -0.85 9.32
CA SER A 265 33.82 -1.63 8.46
C SER A 265 34.85 -0.75 7.76
N LYS A 266 36.09 -1.24 7.67
CA LYS A 266 37.15 -0.64 6.84
C LYS A 266 36.78 -0.57 5.34
N ASP A 267 35.84 -1.42 4.92
CA ASP A 267 35.37 -1.48 3.53
C ASP A 267 34.27 -0.45 3.26
N PHE A 268 33.74 0.21 4.29
CA PHE A 268 32.84 1.35 4.15
C PHE A 268 33.66 2.61 3.83
N VAL A 269 33.60 3.02 2.56
CA VAL A 269 34.26 4.22 2.06
C VAL A 269 33.23 5.20 1.53
N THR A 270 33.54 6.50 1.63
CA THR A 270 32.71 7.57 1.07
C THR A 270 33.49 8.37 0.04
N ALA A 271 32.81 8.78 -1.02
CA ALA A 271 33.38 9.67 -2.03
C ALA A 271 33.57 11.07 -1.46
N LYS A 272 34.70 11.71 -1.78
CA LYS A 272 35.01 13.07 -1.28
C LYS A 272 34.15 14.16 -1.91
N LYS A 273 33.70 13.93 -3.15
CA LYS A 273 32.91 14.89 -3.92
C LYS A 273 31.49 14.37 -4.03
N PRO A 274 30.48 15.24 -3.91
CA PRO A 274 29.12 14.90 -4.26
C PRO A 274 29.02 14.45 -5.72
N ASP A 275 28.26 13.40 -5.98
CA ASP A 275 27.98 12.88 -7.32
C ASP A 275 26.54 12.29 -7.35
N PRO A 276 25.73 12.57 -8.39
CA PRO A 276 24.44 11.92 -8.54
C PRO A 276 24.60 10.43 -8.89
N ALA A 277 23.96 9.56 -8.11
CA ALA A 277 23.84 8.14 -8.37
C ALA A 277 22.46 7.78 -8.93
N ASP A 278 22.42 7.23 -10.13
CA ASP A 278 21.22 6.67 -10.76
C ASP A 278 20.99 5.23 -10.22
N LEU A 279 19.91 5.03 -9.47
CA LEU A 279 19.59 3.78 -8.81
C LEU A 279 18.45 3.05 -9.52
N VAL A 280 18.56 1.71 -9.54
CA VAL A 280 17.51 0.81 -10.04
C VAL A 280 17.21 -0.22 -8.94
N GLN A 281 15.94 -0.35 -8.58
CA GLN A 281 15.47 -1.35 -7.63
C GLN A 281 14.80 -2.50 -8.37
N LEU A 282 15.34 -3.71 -8.21
CA LEU A 282 14.86 -4.93 -8.84
C LEU A 282 14.47 -5.95 -7.78
N LYS A 283 13.33 -6.62 -7.94
CA LYS A 283 13.05 -7.84 -7.19
C LYS A 283 13.86 -8.98 -7.82
N VAL A 284 14.20 -9.99 -7.03
CA VAL A 284 14.85 -11.21 -7.56
C VAL A 284 14.02 -11.84 -8.69
N GLY A 285 12.68 -11.79 -8.59
CA GLY A 285 11.79 -12.28 -9.64
C GLY A 285 11.85 -11.47 -10.95
N ASP A 286 12.20 -10.19 -10.91
CA ASP A 286 12.33 -9.35 -12.12
C ASP A 286 13.54 -9.76 -12.97
N LEU A 287 14.50 -10.47 -12.36
CA LEU A 287 15.70 -10.98 -13.04
C LEU A 287 15.44 -12.28 -13.83
N GLY A 288 14.21 -12.80 -13.79
CA GLY A 288 13.79 -13.98 -14.57
C GLY A 288 14.16 -15.34 -13.96
N PHE A 289 14.54 -15.37 -12.67
CA PHE A 289 14.81 -16.64 -11.99
C PHE A 289 13.51 -17.37 -11.62
N SER A 290 13.45 -18.66 -11.92
CA SER A 290 12.35 -19.56 -11.53
C SER A 290 12.59 -20.31 -10.22
N ASN A 291 13.82 -20.29 -9.71
CA ASN A 291 14.26 -20.95 -8.48
C ASN A 291 14.81 -19.91 -7.48
N THR A 292 15.41 -20.36 -6.38
CA THR A 292 16.16 -19.51 -5.45
C THR A 292 17.60 -19.34 -5.94
N PRO A 293 17.95 -18.24 -6.63
CA PRO A 293 19.31 -18.03 -7.13
C PRO A 293 20.28 -17.74 -5.98
N THR A 294 21.55 -18.05 -6.21
CA THR A 294 22.65 -17.61 -5.35
C THR A 294 22.97 -16.14 -5.57
N THR A 295 23.67 -15.52 -4.61
CA THR A 295 24.15 -14.14 -4.71
C THR A 295 25.00 -13.92 -5.98
N ASP A 296 25.87 -14.86 -6.33
CA ASP A 296 26.73 -14.75 -7.50
C ASP A 296 25.94 -14.79 -8.82
N GLU A 297 24.88 -15.60 -8.87
CA GLU A 297 23.97 -15.64 -10.02
C GLU A 297 23.21 -14.32 -10.18
N ILE A 298 22.75 -13.73 -9.06
CA ILE A 298 22.11 -12.43 -9.04
C ILE A 298 23.09 -11.36 -9.57
N TYR A 299 24.33 -11.33 -9.05
CA TYR A 299 25.33 -10.32 -9.44
C TYR A 299 25.72 -10.44 -10.91
N ARG A 300 25.91 -11.65 -11.41
CA ARG A 300 26.15 -11.88 -12.85
C ARG A 300 24.97 -11.37 -13.68
N LYS A 301 23.73 -11.60 -13.25
CA LYS A 301 22.55 -11.13 -13.98
C LYS A 301 22.44 -9.59 -13.97
N ILE A 302 22.76 -8.95 -12.85
CA ILE A 302 22.83 -7.49 -12.73
C ILE A 302 23.87 -6.92 -13.72
N GLN A 303 25.05 -7.54 -13.81
CA GLN A 303 26.11 -7.14 -14.76
C GLN A 303 25.66 -7.30 -16.21
N GLU A 304 24.96 -8.39 -16.57
CA GLU A 304 24.39 -8.57 -17.92
C GLU A 304 23.41 -7.45 -18.29
N LEU A 305 22.67 -6.92 -17.32
CA LEU A 305 21.76 -5.79 -17.51
C LEU A 305 22.48 -4.44 -17.62
N GLY A 306 23.81 -4.42 -17.55
CA GLY A 306 24.62 -3.20 -17.57
C GLY A 306 24.62 -2.45 -16.26
N LEU A 307 24.26 -3.10 -15.15
CA LEU A 307 24.23 -2.51 -13.82
C LEU A 307 25.46 -2.94 -13.01
N GLU A 308 25.74 -2.18 -11.96
CA GLU A 308 26.75 -2.51 -10.96
C GLU A 308 26.15 -2.46 -9.56
N LEU A 309 26.89 -3.00 -8.57
CA LEU A 309 26.46 -2.92 -7.18
C LEU A 309 26.60 -1.48 -6.68
N CYS A 310 25.62 -1.05 -5.90
CA CYS A 310 25.66 0.25 -5.25
C CYS A 310 26.90 0.35 -4.33
N PRO A 311 27.65 1.46 -4.37
CA PRO A 311 28.62 1.78 -3.33
C PRO A 311 27.96 1.74 -1.94
N ALA A 312 28.71 1.32 -0.91
CA ALA A 312 28.17 1.16 0.44
C ALA A 312 27.53 2.44 1.01
N GLU A 313 28.05 3.61 0.63
CA GLU A 313 27.53 4.92 1.05
C GLU A 313 26.13 5.25 0.50
N VAL A 314 25.67 4.57 -0.55
CA VAL A 314 24.31 4.73 -1.08
C VAL A 314 23.28 4.50 0.02
N GLY A 315 23.47 3.51 0.90
CA GLY A 315 22.52 3.17 1.95
C GLY A 315 22.19 4.35 2.89
N PRO A 316 23.19 4.93 3.59
CA PRO A 316 22.99 6.10 4.44
C PRO A 316 22.45 7.33 3.70
N HIS A 317 22.97 7.62 2.51
CA HIS A 317 22.49 8.75 1.70
C HIS A 317 21.03 8.57 1.28
N TYR A 318 20.65 7.37 0.83
CA TYR A 318 19.28 7.03 0.48
C TYR A 318 18.35 7.19 1.69
N ARG A 319 18.77 6.74 2.88
CA ARG A 319 17.97 6.86 4.09
C ARG A 319 17.77 8.31 4.55
N LEU A 320 18.75 9.18 4.30
CA LEU A 320 18.67 10.62 4.56
C LEU A 320 17.80 11.36 3.52
N ALA A 321 17.81 10.90 2.26
CA ALA A 321 17.02 11.48 1.19
C ALA A 321 15.53 11.11 1.30
N TYR A 322 15.22 9.92 1.80
CA TYR A 322 13.87 9.40 1.94
C TYR A 322 13.58 9.07 3.41
N ALA A 323 12.93 10.01 4.09
CA ALA A 323 12.36 9.79 5.42
C ALA A 323 10.97 9.14 5.27
N ASP A 324 10.85 7.87 5.69
CA ASP A 324 9.55 7.20 5.88
C ASP A 324 8.64 7.94 6.88
#